data_AF-A0A5B7TRV5-F1
#
_entry.id   AF-A0A5B7TRV5-F1
#
_cell.length_a   1.000
_cell.length_b   1.000
_cell.length_c   1.000
_cell.angle_alpha   90.00
_cell.angle_beta   90.00
_cell.angle_gamma   90.00
#
_symmetry.space_group_name_H-M   'P 1'
#
loop_
_entity.id
_entity.type
_entity.pdbx_description
1 polymer ?
#
loop_
_entity_poly.entity_id
_entity_poly.type
_entity_poly.pdbx_seq_one_letter_code
_entity_poly.pdbx_strand_id
1 'polypeptide(L)'
;MRTVLLTLLLSISFLLTYGQKEFSSHSLRFFKNKIEKKIKASEISILVDGNKINGEKNGDLYQFPIIDSTKTFQFIVKINNVEFKAGPYKSRFLNSGSEIILGVLTKIDELLSVAEYNGMKRQEEDFELFSKRFFIVNNSYTIDINGYKKIKRLDFLIINPNQKGDGSYVLTQRIVDLKK
;
A
#
# COMPACT_ATOMS: atom_id res chain seq x y z
N MET A 1 -40.83 -2.67 34.07
CA MET A 1 -40.34 -3.12 32.74
C MET A 1 -39.64 -2.03 31.93
N ARG A 2 -40.20 -0.81 31.79
CA ARG A 2 -39.57 0.28 31.01
C ARG A 2 -38.17 0.69 31.49
N THR A 3 -37.96 0.80 32.81
CA THR A 3 -36.68 1.18 33.43
C THR A 3 -35.59 0.13 33.24
N VAL A 4 -35.96 -1.16 33.22
CA VAL A 4 -35.04 -2.30 32.99
C VAL A 4 -34.60 -2.34 31.52
N LEU A 5 -35.54 -2.10 30.59
CA LEU A 5 -35.21 -2.02 29.16
C LEU A 5 -34.27 -0.83 28.87
N LEU A 6 -34.50 0.31 29.52
CA LEU A 6 -33.67 1.50 29.38
C LEU A 6 -32.24 1.29 29.92
N THR A 7 -32.10 0.62 31.06
CA THR A 7 -30.79 0.28 31.64
C THR A 7 -30.06 -0.76 30.80
N LEU A 8 -30.77 -1.73 30.21
CA LEU A 8 -30.18 -2.69 29.27
C LEU A 8 -29.68 -2.00 27.99
N LEU A 9 -30.47 -1.09 27.41
CA LEU A 9 -30.10 -0.32 26.22
C LEU A 9 -28.88 0.59 26.49
N LEU A 10 -28.86 1.30 27.63
CA LEU A 10 -27.73 2.13 28.02
C LEU A 10 -26.45 1.32 28.24
N SER A 11 -26.53 0.19 28.96
CA SER A 11 -25.37 -0.67 29.20
C SER A 11 -24.81 -1.31 27.93
N ILE A 12 -25.66 -1.73 26.99
CA ILE A 12 -25.24 -2.18 25.65
C ILE A 12 -24.57 -1.03 24.88
N SER A 13 -25.10 0.19 24.96
CA SER A 13 -24.52 1.37 24.30
C SER A 13 -23.11 1.68 24.82
N PHE A 14 -22.92 1.65 26.15
CA PHE A 14 -21.62 1.89 26.79
C PHE A 14 -20.58 0.81 26.44
N LEU A 15 -21.00 -0.46 26.41
CA LEU A 15 -20.13 -1.57 26.00
C LEU A 15 -19.73 -1.49 24.53
N LEU A 16 -20.62 -1.00 23.66
CA LEU A 16 -20.33 -0.77 22.24
C LEU A 16 -19.32 0.37 22.01
N THR A 17 -19.36 1.43 22.83
CA THR A 17 -18.41 2.55 22.73
C THR A 17 -17.03 2.24 23.31
N TYR A 18 -16.94 1.46 24.39
CA TYR A 18 -15.65 1.18 25.08
C TYR A 18 -14.78 0.16 24.32
N GLY A 19 -15.33 -0.56 23.33
CA GLY A 19 -14.61 -1.56 22.54
C GLY A 19 -14.02 -1.04 21.22
N GLN A 20 -14.25 0.23 20.85
CA GLN A 20 -13.87 0.74 19.55
C GLN A 20 -12.42 1.24 19.59
N LYS A 21 -11.51 0.55 18.88
CA LYS A 21 -10.12 1.01 18.74
C LYS A 21 -10.12 2.41 18.12
N GLU A 22 -9.48 3.38 18.76
CA GLU A 22 -9.37 4.75 18.23
C GLU A 22 -8.41 4.84 17.04
N PHE A 23 -7.48 3.89 16.94
CA PHE A 23 -6.43 3.85 15.94
C PHE A 23 -6.42 2.53 15.17
N SER A 24 -6.11 2.62 13.87
CA SER A 24 -5.71 1.48 13.06
C SER A 24 -4.18 1.37 13.03
N SER A 25 -3.67 0.15 12.97
CA SER A 25 -2.23 -0.13 12.92
C SER A 25 -1.84 -0.76 11.59
N HIS A 26 -0.72 -0.30 11.03
CA HIS A 26 -0.27 -0.65 9.68
C HIS A 26 1.19 -1.05 9.71
N SER A 27 1.51 -2.19 9.10
CA SER A 27 2.89 -2.62 8.96
C SER A 27 3.50 -2.01 7.72
N LEU A 28 4.78 -1.68 7.80
CA LEU A 28 5.56 -1.25 6.65
C LEU A 28 6.58 -2.32 6.27
N ARG A 29 6.59 -2.72 4.99
CA ARG A 29 7.60 -3.59 4.42
C ARG A 29 8.27 -2.94 3.22
N PHE A 30 9.56 -3.21 3.05
CA PHE A 30 10.29 -2.85 1.85
C PHE A 30 10.44 -4.09 0.98
N PHE A 31 10.14 -3.94 -0.31
CA PHE A 31 10.43 -4.98 -1.28
C PHE A 31 11.95 -5.17 -1.39
N LYS A 32 12.43 -6.40 -1.16
CA LYS A 32 13.84 -6.75 -1.29
C LYS A 32 14.12 -7.11 -2.75
N ASN A 33 14.91 -6.29 -3.43
CA ASN A 33 15.67 -6.77 -4.58
C ASN A 33 17.15 -6.91 -4.20
N LYS A 34 17.95 -7.58 -5.05
CA LYS A 34 19.32 -8.07 -4.81
C LYS A 34 20.32 -7.12 -4.12
N ILE A 35 20.01 -5.83 -3.98
CA ILE A 35 20.80 -4.86 -3.23
C ILE A 35 19.88 -4.21 -2.18
N GLU A 36 20.04 -4.56 -0.91
CA GLU A 36 19.49 -3.81 0.22
C GLU A 36 20.15 -2.42 0.28
N LYS A 37 19.76 -1.50 -0.61
CA LYS A 37 19.94 -0.08 -0.30
C LYS A 37 18.92 0.23 0.78
N LYS A 38 19.40 0.64 1.96
CA LYS A 38 18.57 1.06 3.09
C LYS A 38 17.68 2.24 2.67
N ILE A 39 16.48 1.95 2.18
CA ILE A 39 15.46 2.94 1.90
C ILE A 39 14.97 3.44 3.26
N LYS A 40 15.26 4.69 3.60
CA LYS A 40 14.69 5.34 4.77
C LYS A 40 13.40 6.02 4.32
N ALA A 41 12.25 5.38 4.52
CA ALA A 41 10.98 6.10 4.50
C ALA A 41 11.07 7.17 5.60
N SER A 42 10.97 8.44 5.23
CA SER A 42 11.13 9.55 6.17
C SER A 42 9.80 9.92 6.82
N GLU A 43 8.70 9.81 6.07
CA GLU A 43 7.36 10.19 6.52
C GLU A 43 6.30 9.30 5.86
N ILE A 44 5.32 8.82 6.64
CA ILE A 44 4.09 8.18 6.16
C ILE A 44 2.93 9.01 6.69
N SER A 45 1.95 9.28 5.84
CA SER A 45 0.79 10.10 6.18
C SER A 45 -0.42 9.65 5.36
N ILE A 46 -1.60 10.12 5.75
CA ILE A 46 -2.82 10.01 4.97
C ILE A 46 -3.37 11.40 4.66
N LEU A 47 -4.07 11.53 3.53
CA LEU A 47 -4.85 12.72 3.18
C LEU A 47 -6.33 12.40 3.24
N VAL A 48 -7.08 13.13 4.07
CA VAL A 48 -8.54 12.97 4.25
C VAL A 48 -9.17 14.35 4.18
N ASP A 49 -10.07 14.57 3.23
CA ASP A 49 -10.74 15.87 3.00
C ASP A 49 -9.74 17.04 2.89
N GLY A 50 -8.60 16.83 2.25
CA GLY A 50 -7.53 17.83 2.12
C GLY A 50 -6.63 17.99 3.36
N ASN A 51 -6.97 17.37 4.49
CA ASN A 51 -6.15 17.39 5.70
C ASN A 51 -5.14 16.26 5.70
N LYS A 52 -3.86 16.61 5.87
CA LYS A 52 -2.76 15.64 5.97
C LYS A 52 -2.59 15.23 7.43
N ILE A 53 -2.68 13.93 7.69
CA ILE A 53 -2.51 13.32 9.02
C ILE A 53 -1.26 12.44 8.95
N ASN A 54 -0.25 12.75 9.77
CA ASN A 54 0.96 11.95 9.84
C ASN A 54 0.71 10.65 10.62
N GLY A 55 1.30 9.55 10.16
CA GLY A 55 1.27 8.29 10.87
C GLY A 55 2.23 8.34 12.06
N GLU A 56 1.74 7.96 13.23
CA GLU A 56 2.57 7.86 14.42
C GLU A 56 3.26 6.51 14.47
N LYS A 57 4.57 6.49 14.67
CA LYS A 57 5.32 5.24 14.76
C LYS A 57 5.21 4.66 16.16
N ASN A 58 4.64 3.47 16.29
CA ASN A 58 4.54 2.72 17.53
C ASN A 58 5.17 1.33 17.33
N GLY A 59 6.41 1.16 17.81
CA GLY A 59 7.23 0.00 17.50
C GLY A 59 7.51 -0.11 16.00
N ASP A 60 7.15 -1.25 15.41
CA ASP A 60 7.31 -1.54 13.98
C ASP A 60 6.07 -1.17 13.14
N LEU A 61 5.04 -0.61 13.77
CA LEU A 61 3.79 -0.26 13.12
C LEU A 61 3.61 1.26 13.03
N TYR A 62 2.83 1.70 12.04
CA TYR A 62 2.33 3.05 11.92
C TYR A 62 0.87 3.09 12.31
N GLN A 63 0.51 4.05 13.15
CA GLN A 63 -0.85 4.24 13.65
C GLN A 63 -1.49 5.46 12.99
N PHE A 64 -2.77 5.30 12.62
CA PHE A 64 -3.61 6.38 12.12
C PHE A 64 -4.93 6.40 12.89
N PRO A 65 -5.55 7.58 13.08
CA PRO A 65 -6.89 7.63 13.65
C PRO A 65 -7.87 6.91 12.72
N ILE A 66 -8.82 6.18 13.31
CA ILE A 66 -9.96 5.67 12.57
C ILE A 66 -10.74 6.84 11.98
N ILE A 67 -11.02 6.78 10.68
CA ILE A 67 -11.76 7.83 9.97
C ILE A 67 -13.18 7.36 9.67
N ASP A 68 -14.07 8.31 9.43
CA ASP A 68 -15.47 8.06 9.09
C ASP A 68 -15.61 7.04 7.94
N SER A 69 -16.51 6.07 8.10
CA SER A 69 -16.78 4.99 7.14
C SER A 69 -17.21 5.47 5.74
N THR A 70 -17.71 6.70 5.63
CA THR A 70 -18.14 7.34 4.38
C THR A 70 -17.00 8.06 3.66
N LYS A 71 -15.91 8.38 4.36
CA LYS A 71 -14.79 9.13 3.81
C LYS A 71 -13.88 8.26 2.97
N THR A 72 -13.16 8.92 2.08
CA THR A 72 -12.02 8.35 1.37
C THR A 72 -10.72 8.96 1.84
N PHE A 73 -9.62 8.26 1.61
CA PHE A 73 -8.30 8.75 1.96
C PHE A 73 -7.26 8.41 0.90
N GLN A 74 -6.15 9.15 0.88
CA GLN A 74 -4.96 8.77 0.10
C GLN A 74 -3.81 8.47 1.05
N PHE A 75 -3.07 7.40 0.80
CA PHE A 75 -1.77 7.19 1.44
C PHE A 75 -0.75 8.11 0.80
N ILE A 76 0.07 8.75 1.63
CA ILE A 76 1.18 9.59 1.24
C ILE A 76 2.44 9.08 1.91
N VAL A 77 3.40 8.65 1.10
CA VAL A 77 4.68 8.15 1.59
C VAL A 77 5.79 8.98 0.99
N LYS A 78 6.69 9.49 1.83
CA LYS A 78 7.86 10.24 1.39
C LYS A 78 9.12 9.42 1.56
N ILE A 79 9.84 9.23 0.46
CA ILE A 79 11.08 8.46 0.39
C ILE A 79 12.11 9.31 -0.34
N ASN A 80 13.27 9.56 0.28
CA ASN A 80 14.35 10.33 -0.35
C ASN A 80 13.87 11.66 -0.98
N ASN A 81 13.00 12.40 -0.27
CA ASN A 81 12.35 13.63 -0.73
C ASN A 81 11.40 13.51 -1.93
N VAL A 82 11.07 12.30 -2.38
CA VAL A 82 10.02 12.06 -3.36
C VAL A 82 8.76 11.63 -2.64
N GLU A 83 7.65 12.31 -2.91
CA GLU A 83 6.34 11.98 -2.35
C GLU A 83 5.61 11.01 -3.28
N PHE A 84 5.02 9.97 -2.73
CA PHE A 84 4.17 9.00 -3.42
C PHE A 84 2.77 9.13 -2.86
N LYS A 85 1.78 9.28 -3.74
CA LYS A 85 0.37 9.31 -3.36
C LYS A 85 -0.33 8.10 -3.95
N ALA A 86 -1.14 7.44 -3.14
CA ALA A 86 -1.92 6.28 -3.54
C ALA A 86 -3.36 6.41 -3.06
N GLY A 87 -4.32 6.06 -3.90
CA GLY A 87 -5.76 6.23 -3.65
C GLY A 87 -6.44 7.19 -4.64
N PRO A 88 -7.70 7.61 -4.39
CA PRO A 88 -8.42 7.51 -3.13
C PRO A 88 -8.90 6.08 -2.80
N TYR A 89 -8.90 5.77 -1.51
CA TYR A 89 -9.29 4.48 -0.92
C TYR A 89 -10.48 4.64 0.02
N LYS A 90 -11.32 3.61 0.15
CA LYS A 90 -12.40 3.58 1.14
C LYS A 90 -11.81 3.52 2.55
N SER A 91 -12.31 4.31 3.49
CA SER A 91 -11.86 4.35 4.89
C SER A 91 -11.81 3.00 5.59
N ARG A 92 -12.69 2.05 5.25
CA ARG A 92 -12.63 0.67 5.76
C ARG A 92 -11.23 0.04 5.63
N PHE A 93 -10.49 0.38 4.58
CA PHE A 93 -9.14 -0.13 4.34
C PHE A 93 -8.10 0.46 5.29
N LEU A 94 -8.27 1.72 5.70
CA LEU A 94 -7.46 2.30 6.77
C LEU A 94 -7.86 1.63 8.09
N ASN A 95 -9.15 1.66 8.42
CA ASN A 95 -9.68 1.29 9.72
C ASN A 95 -9.44 -0.20 10.07
N SER A 96 -9.35 -1.09 9.08
CA SER A 96 -9.04 -2.52 9.28
C SER A 96 -7.54 -2.83 9.43
N GLY A 97 -6.67 -1.83 9.32
CA GLY A 97 -5.23 -2.04 9.21
C GLY A 97 -4.84 -2.59 7.82
N SER A 98 -3.62 -2.26 7.41
CA SER A 98 -3.08 -2.70 6.12
C SER A 98 -1.60 -3.01 6.21
N GLU A 99 -1.13 -3.91 5.35
CA GLU A 99 0.29 -4.05 5.07
C GLU A 99 0.66 -3.12 3.92
N ILE A 100 1.57 -2.19 4.19
CA ILE A 100 2.10 -1.23 3.22
C ILE A 100 3.44 -1.76 2.72
N ILE A 101 3.52 -2.03 1.42
CA ILE A 101 4.75 -2.50 0.77
C ILE A 101 5.29 -1.38 -0.12
N LEU A 102 6.53 -0.97 0.14
CA LEU A 102 7.26 0.03 -0.64
C LEU A 102 8.34 -0.63 -1.48
N GLY A 103 8.36 -0.32 -2.77
CA GLY A 103 9.44 -0.69 -3.66
C GLY A 103 10.11 0.55 -4.25
N VAL A 104 11.41 0.67 -4.03
CA VAL A 104 12.28 1.56 -4.83
C VAL A 104 13.25 0.64 -5.53
N LEU A 105 13.18 0.62 -6.86
CA LEU A 105 14.04 -0.24 -7.64
C LEU A 105 14.92 0.59 -8.56
N THR A 106 16.23 0.42 -8.37
CA THR A 106 17.22 0.82 -9.37
C THR A 106 16.96 0.03 -10.64
N LYS A 107 16.68 0.74 -11.73
CA LYS A 107 16.49 0.30 -13.12
C LYS A 107 15.56 -0.91 -13.38
N ILE A 108 14.76 -0.83 -14.45
CA ILE A 108 13.80 -1.89 -14.83
C ILE A 108 14.49 -3.24 -15.10
N ASP A 109 15.71 -3.23 -15.63
CA ASP A 109 16.51 -4.42 -15.98
C ASP A 109 17.07 -5.18 -14.77
N GLU A 110 17.01 -4.63 -13.56
CA GLU A 110 17.42 -5.32 -12.33
C GLU A 110 16.26 -6.11 -11.69
N LEU A 111 15.05 -6.02 -12.23
CA LEU A 111 13.85 -6.67 -11.68
C LEU A 111 13.68 -8.10 -12.19
N LEU A 112 13.27 -9.00 -11.30
CA LEU A 112 12.84 -10.33 -11.72
C LEU A 112 11.53 -10.22 -12.51
N SER A 113 11.66 -10.34 -13.82
CA SER A 113 10.51 -10.28 -14.73
C SER A 113 9.73 -11.59 -14.73
N VAL A 114 8.47 -11.55 -15.15
CA VAL A 114 7.65 -12.77 -15.34
C VAL A 114 8.29 -13.68 -16.38
N ALA A 115 8.93 -13.11 -17.42
CA ALA A 115 9.65 -13.89 -18.43
C ALA A 115 10.79 -14.72 -17.81
N GLU A 116 11.62 -14.08 -16.98
CA GLU A 116 12.71 -14.77 -16.29
C GLU A 116 12.21 -15.82 -15.29
N TYR A 117 11.16 -15.49 -14.52
CA TYR A 117 10.56 -16.41 -13.56
C TYR A 117 9.99 -17.66 -14.23
N ASN A 118 9.36 -17.50 -15.39
CA ASN A 118 8.79 -18.59 -16.17
C ASN A 118 9.81 -19.30 -17.08
N GLY A 119 11.08 -18.88 -17.08
CA GLY A 119 12.13 -19.49 -17.90
C GLY A 119 11.94 -19.28 -19.42
N MET A 120 11.23 -18.21 -19.82
CA MET A 120 11.02 -17.89 -21.24
C MET A 120 12.36 -17.63 -21.94
N LYS A 121 12.49 -18.14 -23.16
CA LYS A 121 13.64 -17.88 -24.03
C LYS A 121 13.48 -16.55 -24.74
N ARG A 122 14.59 -15.86 -25.00
CA ARG A 122 14.64 -14.55 -25.69
C ARG A 122 13.99 -14.53 -27.07
N GLN A 123 13.82 -15.69 -27.70
CA GLN A 123 13.28 -15.86 -29.05
C GLN A 123 11.75 -16.01 -29.07
N GLU A 124 11.13 -16.21 -27.90
CA GLU A 124 9.68 -16.33 -27.78
C GLU A 124 9.01 -14.98 -28.06
N GLU A 125 7.88 -15.01 -28.76
CA GLU A 125 7.17 -13.83 -29.29
C GLU A 125 6.88 -12.77 -28.22
N ASP A 126 6.48 -13.20 -27.03
CA ASP A 126 6.13 -12.31 -25.93
C ASP A 126 7.27 -12.04 -24.93
N PHE A 127 8.48 -12.55 -25.18
CA PHE A 127 9.59 -12.40 -24.22
C PHE A 127 9.85 -10.92 -23.89
N GLU A 128 9.87 -10.03 -24.87
CA GLU A 128 10.13 -8.61 -24.63
C GLU A 128 9.02 -7.95 -23.78
N LEU A 129 7.77 -8.37 -24.00
CA LEU A 129 6.64 -7.89 -23.22
C LEU A 129 6.75 -8.36 -21.77
N PHE A 130 6.89 -9.66 -21.54
CA PHE A 130 6.96 -10.24 -20.20
C PHE A 130 8.24 -9.91 -19.45
N SER A 131 9.32 -9.57 -20.15
CA SER A 131 10.59 -9.15 -19.52
C SER A 131 10.60 -7.70 -19.07
N LYS A 132 9.77 -6.83 -19.66
CA LYS A 132 9.82 -5.37 -19.40
C LYS A 132 8.55 -4.78 -18.81
N ARG A 133 7.41 -5.46 -18.94
CA ARG A 133 6.12 -4.95 -18.45
C ARG A 133 5.71 -5.54 -17.12
N PHE A 134 6.01 -6.83 -16.90
CA PHE A 134 5.51 -7.59 -15.76
C PHE A 134 6.64 -8.02 -14.83
N PHE A 135 6.54 -7.65 -13.56
CA PHE A 135 7.59 -7.93 -12.57
C PHE A 135 7.07 -8.58 -11.31
N ILE A 136 7.82 -9.55 -10.81
CA ILE A 136 7.52 -10.27 -9.57
C ILE A 136 7.87 -9.37 -8.38
N VAL A 137 6.89 -9.10 -7.52
CA VAL A 137 7.11 -8.38 -6.25
C VAL A 137 7.25 -9.33 -5.07
N ASN A 138 6.77 -10.55 -5.18
CA ASN A 138 7.11 -11.68 -4.31
C ASN A 138 6.41 -12.93 -4.88
N ASN A 139 6.43 -14.03 -4.14
CA ASN A 139 5.75 -15.28 -4.50
C ASN A 139 4.21 -15.17 -4.60
N SER A 140 3.64 -13.99 -4.41
CA SER A 140 2.20 -13.73 -4.41
C SER A 140 1.77 -12.59 -5.34
N TYR A 141 2.70 -11.79 -5.87
CA TYR A 141 2.37 -10.51 -6.52
C TYR A 141 3.16 -10.25 -7.80
N THR A 142 2.49 -9.63 -8.76
CA THR A 142 3.06 -9.09 -10.00
C THR A 142 2.68 -7.61 -10.16
N ILE A 143 3.58 -6.81 -10.73
CA ILE A 143 3.28 -5.43 -11.17
C ILE A 143 3.18 -5.40 -12.69
N ASP A 144 2.13 -4.78 -13.21
CA ASP A 144 2.01 -4.36 -14.61
C ASP A 144 2.40 -2.88 -14.72
N ILE A 145 3.46 -2.60 -15.51
CA ILE A 145 3.93 -1.25 -15.76
C ILE A 145 3.31 -0.69 -17.05
N ASN A 146 2.50 0.35 -16.91
CA ASN A 146 2.02 1.11 -18.07
C ASN A 146 3.16 1.94 -18.69
N GLY A 147 3.27 1.94 -20.03
CA GLY A 147 4.28 2.74 -20.73
C GLY A 147 5.73 2.24 -20.55
N TYR A 148 5.90 0.96 -20.19
CA TYR A 148 7.19 0.33 -19.85
C TYR A 148 8.33 0.59 -20.83
N LYS A 149 8.04 0.79 -22.13
CA LYS A 149 9.05 1.11 -23.16
C LYS A 149 9.84 2.40 -22.89
N LYS A 150 9.29 3.33 -22.12
CA LYS A 150 9.88 4.66 -21.84
C LYS A 150 10.43 4.78 -20.42
N ILE A 151 10.14 3.81 -19.56
CA ILE A 151 10.44 3.89 -18.14
C ILE A 151 11.83 3.34 -17.88
N LYS A 152 12.69 4.16 -17.26
CA LYS A 152 14.05 3.75 -16.87
C LYS A 152 14.14 3.31 -15.41
N ARG A 153 13.18 3.72 -14.58
CA ARG A 153 13.11 3.47 -13.14
C ARG A 153 11.66 3.32 -12.71
N LEU A 154 11.37 2.35 -11.86
CA LEU A 154 10.06 2.13 -11.27
C LEU A 154 10.13 2.34 -9.75
N ASP A 155 9.31 3.25 -9.25
CA ASP A 155 9.02 3.40 -7.84
C ASP A 155 7.53 3.05 -7.63
N PHE A 156 7.22 2.23 -6.63
CA PHE A 156 5.84 1.78 -6.41
C PHE A 156 5.45 1.71 -4.93
N LEU A 157 4.15 1.83 -4.70
CA LEU A 157 3.50 1.68 -3.41
C LEU A 157 2.36 0.68 -3.58
N ILE A 158 2.47 -0.46 -2.91
CA ILE A 158 1.42 -1.47 -2.81
C ILE A 158 0.82 -1.36 -1.42
N ILE A 159 -0.50 -1.31 -1.35
CA ILE A 159 -1.24 -1.38 -0.09
C ILE A 159 -2.09 -2.63 -0.17
N ASN A 160 -1.85 -3.56 0.75
CA ASN A 160 -2.71 -4.71 0.97
C ASN A 160 -3.60 -4.43 2.18
N PRO A 161 -4.84 -3.99 1.98
CA PRO A 161 -5.78 -3.78 3.09
C PRO A 161 -6.46 -5.11 3.44
N ASN A 162 -5.74 -6.03 4.09
CA ASN A 162 -6.27 -7.27 4.70
C ASN A 162 -7.51 -7.84 3.96
N GLN A 163 -7.39 -8.07 2.66
CA GLN A 163 -8.51 -8.52 1.84
C GLN A 163 -8.73 -10.01 2.06
N LYS A 164 -9.58 -10.35 3.04
CA LYS A 164 -10.16 -11.69 3.08
C LYS A 164 -11.12 -11.84 1.89
N GLY A 165 -10.69 -12.52 0.82
CA GLY A 165 -11.63 -13.31 0.01
C GLY A 165 -11.70 -13.12 -1.50
N ASP A 166 -11.01 -12.17 -2.15
CA ASP A 166 -11.10 -12.05 -3.62
C ASP A 166 -9.77 -11.86 -4.38
N GLY A 167 -8.65 -11.66 -3.66
CA GLY A 167 -7.33 -11.49 -4.28
C GLY A 167 -7.14 -10.19 -5.08
N SER A 168 -8.06 -9.22 -4.99
CA SER A 168 -8.08 -8.02 -5.85
C SER A 168 -7.50 -6.77 -5.17
N TYR A 169 -6.18 -6.60 -5.24
CA TYR A 169 -5.47 -5.45 -4.67
C TYR A 169 -5.43 -4.23 -5.60
N VAL A 170 -5.38 -3.02 -5.03
CA VAL A 170 -5.22 -1.77 -5.77
C VAL A 170 -3.75 -1.36 -5.78
N LEU A 171 -3.06 -1.65 -6.89
CA LEU A 171 -1.73 -1.13 -7.18
C LEU A 171 -1.81 0.36 -7.54
N THR A 172 -1.10 1.22 -6.81
CA THR A 172 -0.87 2.60 -7.28
C THR A 172 0.57 2.77 -7.72
N GLN A 173 0.75 3.03 -9.02
CA GLN A 173 2.03 3.36 -9.62
C GLN A 173 2.19 4.88 -9.70
N ARG A 174 3.38 5.40 -9.36
CA ARG A 174 3.79 6.75 -9.72
C ARG A 174 5.02 6.63 -10.61
N ILE A 175 4.85 6.94 -11.88
CA ILE A 175 5.98 7.05 -12.82
C ILE A 175 6.72 8.34 -12.45
N VAL A 176 7.98 8.20 -12.02
CA VAL A 176 8.86 9.35 -11.74
C VAL A 176 9.69 9.60 -12.99
N ASP A 177 9.39 10.68 -13.70
CA ASP A 177 10.23 11.13 -14.80
C ASP A 177 11.58 11.60 -14.26
N LEU A 178 12.68 11.00 -14.73
CA LEU A 178 14.01 11.51 -14.45
C LEU A 178 14.17 12.83 -15.23
N LYS A 179 14.59 13.91 -14.55
CA LYS A 179 14.99 15.14 -15.23
C LYS A 179 16.08 14.81 -16.26
N LYS A 180 15.92 15.34 -17.48
CA LYS A 180 16.88 15.21 -18.58
C LYS A 180 18.26 15.71 -18.17
#